data_AF-A0A3N0EDR5-F1
#
_entry.id   AF-A0A3N0EDR5-F1
#
_cell.length_a   1.000
_cell.length_b   1.000
_cell.length_c   1.000
_cell.angle_alpha   90.00
_cell.angle_beta   90.00
_cell.angle_gamma   90.00
#
_symmetry.space_group_name_H-M   'P 1'
#
loop_
_entity.id
_entity.type
_entity.pdbx_description
1 polymer ?
#
loop_
_entity_poly.entity_id
_entity_poly.type
_entity_poly.pdbx_seq_one_letter_code
_entity_poly.pdbx_strand_id
1 'polypeptide(L)'
;MDDTAALFDEFATGMRSVHGKLLLTGIPRITRPRKRKNTGITSGFTIVDPGGNWIRIFRRHTGEPETEADAETAGGPLARALQNAVVLGESKGDHRQAAKILDSGIARHSDAPAATLMDALVYRVELALRIDDPDHAETLLARVRDIVGDEAERGRLADTRARAAELERDLRAHRADEAPDGYP
;
A
#
# COMPACT_ATOMS: atom_id res chain seq x y z
N MET A 1 -6.99 -13.58 -14.71
CA MET A 1 -8.19 -13.70 -13.86
C MET A 1 -9.12 -12.53 -14.16
N ASP A 2 -10.43 -12.69 -13.94
CA ASP A 2 -11.41 -11.64 -14.27
C ASP A 2 -11.64 -10.65 -13.11
N ASP A 3 -11.48 -11.09 -11.87
CA ASP A 3 -11.54 -10.26 -10.66
C ASP A 3 -10.38 -10.53 -9.69
N THR A 4 -9.32 -9.72 -9.77
CA THR A 4 -8.16 -9.83 -8.87
C THR A 4 -8.42 -9.30 -7.46
N ALA A 5 -9.47 -8.48 -7.26
CA ALA A 5 -9.80 -7.96 -5.94
C ALA A 5 -10.40 -9.08 -5.08
N ALA A 6 -11.36 -9.83 -5.63
CA ALA A 6 -11.95 -10.99 -4.95
C ALA A 6 -10.89 -12.01 -4.52
N LEU A 7 -9.92 -12.33 -5.39
CA LEU A 7 -8.84 -13.26 -5.03
C LEU A 7 -7.93 -12.72 -3.93
N PHE A 8 -7.61 -11.43 -3.95
CA PHE A 8 -6.86 -10.81 -2.86
C PHE A 8 -7.63 -10.96 -1.53
N ASP A 9 -8.94 -10.73 -1.54
CA ASP A 9 -9.78 -10.84 -0.35
C ASP A 9 -9.83 -12.28 0.20
N GLU A 10 -9.85 -13.29 -0.68
CA GLU A 10 -9.72 -14.70 -0.30
C GLU A 10 -8.39 -14.98 0.40
N PHE A 11 -7.27 -14.55 -0.19
CA PHE A 11 -5.94 -14.69 0.43
C PHE A 11 -5.87 -13.95 1.76
N ALA A 12 -6.35 -12.71 1.81
CA ALA A 12 -6.34 -11.89 3.02
C ALA A 12 -7.19 -12.51 4.13
N THR A 13 -8.33 -13.11 3.79
CA THR A 13 -9.19 -13.85 4.74
C THR A 13 -8.48 -15.08 5.26
N GLY A 14 -7.87 -15.89 4.38
CA GLY A 14 -7.10 -17.06 4.77
C GLY A 14 -5.91 -16.72 5.68
N MET A 15 -5.14 -15.69 5.33
CA MET A 15 -4.01 -15.22 6.15
C MET A 15 -4.48 -14.74 7.53
N ARG A 16 -5.58 -13.98 7.61
CA ARG A 16 -6.12 -13.54 8.90
C ARG A 16 -6.65 -14.70 9.74
N SER A 17 -7.25 -15.71 9.11
CA SER A 17 -7.74 -16.90 9.80
C SER A 17 -6.61 -17.71 10.44
N VAL A 18 -5.48 -17.86 9.73
CA VAL A 18 -4.35 -18.68 10.18
C VAL A 18 -3.37 -17.89 11.06
N HIS A 19 -3.10 -16.63 10.73
CA HIS A 19 -2.05 -15.82 11.35
C HIS A 19 -2.57 -14.64 12.17
N GLY A 20 -3.89 -14.43 12.22
CA GLY A 20 -4.50 -13.27 12.91
C GLY A 20 -4.28 -11.92 12.24
N LYS A 21 -3.50 -11.87 11.14
CA LYS A 21 -3.12 -10.64 10.44
C LYS A 21 -2.91 -10.85 8.95
N LEU A 22 -2.80 -9.75 8.21
CA LEU A 22 -2.28 -9.80 6.85
C LEU A 22 -0.75 -9.85 6.89
N LEU A 23 -0.15 -10.75 6.10
CA LEU A 23 1.31 -10.90 6.05
C LEU A 23 1.92 -9.82 5.16
N LEU A 24 2.20 -8.64 5.70
CA LEU A 24 2.76 -7.51 4.96
C LEU A 24 4.29 -7.46 4.97
N THR A 25 4.92 -8.17 5.91
CA THR A 25 6.36 -8.14 6.18
C THR A 25 6.93 -9.56 6.14
N GLY A 26 8.26 -9.68 6.07
CA GLY A 26 8.94 -10.97 6.07
C GLY A 26 8.63 -11.85 4.86
N ILE A 27 8.78 -13.16 5.05
CA ILE A 27 8.47 -14.23 4.11
C ILE A 27 7.73 -15.32 4.89
N PRO A 28 6.51 -15.73 4.49
CA PRO A 28 5.75 -15.27 3.32
C PRO A 28 5.12 -13.87 3.51
N ARG A 29 4.80 -13.19 2.40
CA ARG A 29 4.11 -11.89 2.42
C ARG A 29 3.21 -11.64 1.20
N ILE A 30 2.33 -10.66 1.28
CA ILE A 30 1.43 -10.22 0.21
C ILE A 30 1.45 -8.70 0.05
N THR A 31 1.28 -8.23 -1.18
CA THR A 31 1.13 -6.81 -1.49
C THR A 31 -0.34 -6.43 -1.66
N ARG A 32 -0.69 -5.20 -1.29
CA ARG A 32 -2.08 -4.73 -1.37
C ARG A 32 -2.37 -4.24 -2.78
N PRO A 33 -3.44 -4.70 -3.43
CA PRO A 33 -3.81 -4.20 -4.75
C PRO A 33 -4.20 -2.72 -4.67
N ARG A 34 -3.89 -1.97 -5.73
CA ARG A 34 -4.18 -0.53 -5.82
C ARG A 34 -5.23 -0.28 -6.90
N LYS A 35 -6.33 0.41 -6.59
CA LYS A 35 -7.31 0.83 -7.59
C LYS A 35 -6.68 1.89 -8.51
N ARG A 36 -6.74 1.70 -9.83
CA ARG A 36 -6.35 2.73 -10.81
C ARG A 36 -7.41 3.82 -10.85
N LYS A 37 -6.97 5.08 -10.78
CA LYS A 37 -7.83 6.27 -10.64
C LYS A 37 -8.80 6.48 -11.82
N ASN A 38 -8.39 6.13 -13.04
CA ASN A 38 -9.15 6.48 -14.25
C ASN A 38 -10.13 5.39 -14.70
N THR A 39 -9.88 4.14 -14.30
CA THR A 39 -10.62 2.98 -14.84
C THR A 39 -11.36 2.20 -13.76
N GLY A 40 -11.13 2.51 -12.48
CA GLY A 40 -11.65 1.71 -11.35
C GLY A 40 -11.07 0.29 -11.28
N ILE A 41 -10.17 -0.06 -12.21
CA ILE A 41 -9.56 -1.38 -12.29
C ILE A 41 -8.57 -1.52 -11.14
N THR A 42 -8.81 -2.50 -10.28
CA THR A 42 -7.88 -2.94 -9.25
C THR A 42 -6.63 -3.51 -9.93
N SER A 43 -5.48 -2.89 -9.68
CA SER A 43 -4.20 -3.47 -10.10
C SER A 43 -4.01 -4.84 -9.48
N GLY A 44 -3.15 -5.63 -10.12
CA GLY A 44 -2.72 -6.89 -9.57
C GLY A 44 -2.06 -6.77 -8.19
N PHE A 45 -1.76 -7.90 -7.59
CA PHE A 45 -1.01 -8.00 -6.35
C PHE A 45 0.06 -9.09 -6.45
N THR A 46 1.00 -9.10 -5.52
CA THR A 46 2.10 -10.06 -5.47
C THR A 46 2.06 -10.82 -4.17
N ILE A 47 2.31 -12.12 -4.22
CA ILE A 47 2.59 -12.97 -3.07
C ILE A 47 4.05 -13.38 -3.13
N VAL A 48 4.75 -13.31 -2.00
CA VAL A 48 6.03 -13.98 -1.79
C VAL A 48 5.77 -15.19 -0.92
N ASP A 49 6.01 -16.39 -1.46
CA ASP A 49 5.79 -17.65 -0.73
C ASP A 49 6.92 -17.95 0.27
N PRO A 50 6.81 -18.96 1.15
CA PRO A 50 7.87 -19.31 2.10
C PRO A 50 9.23 -19.67 1.48
N GLY A 51 9.25 -20.10 0.21
CA GLY A 51 10.47 -20.36 -0.55
C GLY A 51 11.10 -19.09 -1.15
N GLY A 52 10.45 -17.92 -0.97
CA GLY A 52 10.87 -16.65 -1.53
C GLY A 52 10.44 -16.45 -2.99
N ASN A 53 9.55 -17.28 -3.54
CA ASN A 53 9.07 -17.13 -4.91
C ASN A 53 8.08 -15.98 -5.02
N TRP A 54 8.22 -15.16 -6.06
CA TRP A 54 7.35 -14.02 -6.33
C TRP A 54 6.24 -14.42 -7.32
N ILE A 55 5.03 -14.59 -6.81
CA ILE A 55 3.84 -14.91 -7.57
C ILE A 55 3.09 -13.62 -7.83
N ARG A 56 3.12 -13.15 -9.09
CA ARG A 56 2.45 -11.91 -9.49
C ARG A 56 1.11 -12.23 -10.14
N ILE A 57 0.04 -11.67 -9.60
CA ILE A 57 -1.34 -11.91 -10.01
C ILE A 57 -1.86 -10.64 -10.65
N PHE A 58 -2.24 -10.71 -11.92
CA PHE A 58 -2.80 -9.57 -12.65
C PHE A 58 -4.12 -9.97 -13.33
N ARG A 59 -4.96 -8.97 -13.60
CA ARG A 59 -6.14 -9.15 -14.42
C ARG A 59 -5.71 -9.59 -15.81
N ARG A 60 -6.44 -10.52 -16.42
CA ARG A 60 -6.19 -10.93 -17.80
C ARG A 60 -6.54 -9.74 -18.70
N HIS A 61 -5.57 -9.22 -19.44
CA HIS A 61 -5.81 -8.16 -20.41
C HIS A 61 -6.66 -8.72 -21.57
N THR A 62 -7.79 -8.06 -21.88
CA THR A 62 -8.67 -8.38 -23.02
C THR A 62 -8.68 -7.24 -24.06
N GLY A 63 -7.64 -6.39 -24.09
CA GLY A 63 -7.53 -5.23 -24.97
C GLY A 63 -6.08 -4.76 -25.12
N GLU A 64 -5.87 -3.74 -25.98
CA GLU A 64 -4.56 -3.15 -26.29
C GLU A 64 -3.81 -2.69 -25.02
N PRO A 65 -2.47 -2.73 -25.02
CA PRO A 65 -1.68 -2.24 -23.89
C PRO A 65 -1.96 -0.75 -23.71
N GLU A 66 -2.69 -0.41 -22.64
CA GLU A 66 -2.80 0.97 -22.18
C GLU A 66 -1.37 1.48 -21.90
N THR A 67 -0.88 2.36 -22.77
CA THR A 67 0.41 3.03 -22.59
C THR A 67 0.41 3.79 -21.27
N GLU A 68 1.55 3.75 -20.56
CA GLU A 68 1.80 4.44 -19.29
C GLU A 68 1.44 5.95 -19.30
N ALA A 69 1.31 6.53 -20.51
CA ALA A 69 0.96 7.91 -20.79
C ALA A 69 -0.43 8.35 -20.27
N ASP A 70 -1.44 7.47 -20.23
CA ASP A 70 -2.81 7.88 -19.84
C ASP A 70 -3.00 8.03 -18.31
N ALA A 71 -2.06 7.52 -17.52
CA ALA A 71 -2.01 7.69 -16.07
C ALA A 71 -1.12 8.86 -15.62
N GLU A 72 -0.37 9.47 -16.53
CA GLU A 72 0.72 10.41 -16.24
C GLU A 72 0.22 11.86 -15.98
N THR A 73 -1.00 12.21 -16.43
CA THR A 73 -1.46 13.61 -16.53
C THR A 73 -2.43 14.09 -15.44
N ALA A 74 -3.07 13.21 -14.66
CA ALA A 74 -4.19 13.62 -13.80
C ALA A 74 -3.86 13.87 -12.31
N GLY A 75 -2.64 13.56 -11.83
CA GLY A 75 -2.35 13.48 -10.39
C GLY A 75 -1.34 14.46 -9.81
N GLY A 76 -0.69 15.27 -10.65
CA GLY A 76 0.38 16.19 -10.23
C GLY A 76 1.67 15.50 -9.73
N PRO A 77 2.66 16.30 -9.27
CA PRO A 77 3.99 15.79 -8.92
C PRO A 77 4.02 14.72 -7.83
N LEU A 78 3.16 14.84 -6.80
CA LEU A 78 3.08 13.86 -5.72
C LEU A 78 2.57 12.50 -6.21
N ALA A 79 1.57 12.49 -7.11
CA ALA A 79 1.09 11.24 -7.69
C ALA A 79 2.16 10.54 -8.53
N ARG A 80 3.00 11.30 -9.26
CA ARG A 80 4.16 10.76 -9.98
C ARG A 80 5.18 10.14 -9.03
N ALA A 81 5.49 10.82 -7.92
CA ALA A 81 6.38 10.27 -6.89
C ALA A 81 5.83 8.96 -6.30
N LEU A 82 4.52 8.90 -6.02
CA LEU A 82 3.84 7.69 -5.56
C LEU A 82 3.93 6.55 -6.59
N GLN A 83 3.66 6.82 -7.87
CA GLN A 83 3.77 5.81 -8.93
C GLN A 83 5.20 5.24 -9.02
N ASN A 84 6.20 6.11 -9.02
CA ASN A 84 7.61 5.69 -9.03
C ASN A 84 7.96 4.83 -7.80
N ALA A 85 7.44 5.21 -6.62
CA ALA A 85 7.66 4.45 -5.39
C ALA A 85 7.02 3.07 -5.48
N VAL A 86 5.81 2.97 -6.04
CA VAL A 86 5.13 1.68 -6.27
C VAL A 86 5.93 0.80 -7.23
N VAL A 87 6.46 1.34 -8.31
CA VAL A 87 7.31 0.55 -9.23
C VAL A 87 8.55 0.02 -8.52
N LEU A 88 9.25 0.87 -7.74
CA LEU A 88 10.43 0.46 -6.98
C LEU A 88 10.09 -0.60 -5.92
N GLY A 89 9.05 -0.38 -5.12
CA GLY A 89 8.69 -1.29 -4.04
C GLY A 89 8.08 -2.60 -4.53
N GLU A 90 7.08 -2.53 -5.40
CA GLU A 90 6.26 -3.69 -5.76
C GLU A 90 6.85 -4.49 -6.93
N SER A 91 7.50 -3.82 -7.90
CA SER A 91 8.08 -4.53 -9.05
C SER A 91 9.51 -4.99 -8.79
N LYS A 92 10.30 -4.15 -8.10
CA LYS A 92 11.74 -4.38 -7.88
C LYS A 92 12.09 -4.82 -6.46
N GLY A 93 11.18 -4.71 -5.50
CA GLY A 93 11.45 -5.04 -4.09
C GLY A 93 12.37 -4.04 -3.38
N ASP A 94 12.66 -2.89 -3.98
CA ASP A 94 13.54 -1.86 -3.42
C ASP A 94 12.75 -0.92 -2.52
N HIS A 95 12.35 -1.44 -1.35
CA HIS A 95 11.49 -0.72 -0.41
C HIS A 95 12.17 0.51 0.19
N ARG A 96 13.50 0.46 0.41
CA ARG A 96 14.26 1.58 0.97
C ARG A 96 14.33 2.75 -0.02
N GLN A 97 14.61 2.47 -1.29
CA GLN A 97 14.61 3.52 -2.31
C GLN A 97 13.19 4.04 -2.57
N ALA A 98 12.18 3.16 -2.59
CA ALA A 98 10.77 3.54 -2.71
C ALA A 98 10.37 4.53 -1.59
N ALA A 99 10.72 4.23 -0.33
CA ALA A 99 10.47 5.10 0.82
C ALA A 99 11.14 6.46 0.64
N LYS A 100 12.43 6.48 0.28
CA LYS A 100 13.22 7.70 0.11
C LYS A 100 12.63 8.67 -0.91
N ILE A 101 12.22 8.17 -2.08
CA ILE A 101 11.65 9.03 -3.12
C ILE A 101 10.27 9.53 -2.74
N LEU A 102 9.49 8.72 -2.02
CA LEU A 102 8.15 9.07 -1.58
C LEU A 102 8.19 10.12 -0.48
N ASP A 103 9.09 9.98 0.49
CA ASP A 103 9.34 10.98 1.53
C ASP A 103 9.71 12.33 0.92
N SER A 104 10.59 12.30 -0.07
CA SER A 104 10.98 13.51 -0.82
C SER A 104 9.80 14.12 -1.59
N GLY A 105 8.91 13.31 -2.15
CA GLY A 105 7.70 13.78 -2.82
C GLY A 105 6.70 14.41 -1.85
N ILE A 106 6.44 13.74 -0.73
CA ILE A 106 5.53 14.20 0.33
C ILE A 106 6.02 15.53 0.93
N ALA A 107 7.32 15.67 1.15
CA ALA A 107 7.90 16.90 1.70
C ALA A 107 7.75 18.10 0.75
N ARG A 108 7.98 17.88 -0.56
CA ARG A 108 7.91 18.94 -1.57
C ARG A 108 6.50 19.34 -1.97
N HIS A 109 5.52 18.46 -1.79
CA HIS A 109 4.15 18.62 -2.28
C HIS A 109 3.15 18.32 -1.16
N SER A 110 3.38 18.93 0.01
CA SER A 110 2.49 18.78 1.18
C SER A 110 1.13 19.48 1.01
N ASP A 111 1.03 20.36 0.02
CA ASP A 111 -0.15 21.11 -0.43
C ASP A 111 -0.95 20.39 -1.53
N ALA A 112 -0.52 19.20 -1.95
CA ALA A 112 -1.26 18.38 -2.91
C ALA A 112 -2.69 18.04 -2.38
N PRO A 113 -3.65 17.71 -3.28
CA PRO A 113 -5.00 17.33 -2.87
C PRO A 113 -5.00 16.26 -1.77
N ALA A 114 -5.91 16.38 -0.80
CA ALA A 114 -5.92 15.58 0.41
C ALA A 114 -5.95 14.07 0.11
N ALA A 115 -6.71 13.66 -0.91
CA ALA A 115 -6.75 12.28 -1.36
C ALA A 115 -5.39 11.76 -1.86
N THR A 116 -4.65 12.58 -2.61
CA THR A 116 -3.32 12.20 -3.13
C THR A 116 -2.28 12.14 -2.02
N LEU A 117 -2.32 13.09 -1.07
CA LEU A 117 -1.45 13.06 0.10
C LEU A 117 -1.72 11.83 0.98
N MET A 118 -2.99 11.51 1.21
CA MET A 118 -3.37 10.33 2.00
C MET A 118 -2.93 9.03 1.33
N ASP A 119 -3.11 8.88 0.02
CA ASP A 119 -2.65 7.70 -0.73
C ASP A 119 -1.13 7.50 -0.64
N ALA A 120 -0.37 8.60 -0.68
CA ALA A 120 1.08 8.59 -0.54
C ALA A 120 1.50 8.18 0.87
N LEU A 121 0.88 8.77 1.91
CA LEU A 121 1.16 8.40 3.30
C LEU A 121 0.80 6.95 3.61
N VAL A 122 -0.36 6.47 3.17
CA VAL A 122 -0.76 5.06 3.37
C VAL A 122 0.23 4.11 2.71
N TYR A 123 0.72 4.42 1.50
CA TYR A 123 1.77 3.59 0.90
C TYR A 123 3.09 3.67 1.66
N ARG A 124 3.43 4.84 2.20
CA ARG A 124 4.64 5.03 3.00
C ARG A 124 4.60 4.24 4.32
N VAL A 125 3.41 4.08 4.91
CA VAL A 125 3.16 3.18 6.06
C VAL A 125 3.46 1.73 5.67
N GLU A 126 2.91 1.26 4.54
CA GLU A 126 3.21 -0.11 4.05
C GLU A 126 4.72 -0.33 3.85
N LEU A 127 5.42 0.65 3.28
CA LEU A 127 6.88 0.59 3.12
C LEU A 127 7.62 0.59 4.46
N ALA A 128 7.17 1.37 5.45
CA ALA A 128 7.76 1.40 6.79
C ALA A 128 7.70 0.02 7.45
N LEU A 129 6.53 -0.64 7.39
CA LEU A 129 6.39 -2.02 7.86
C LEU A 129 7.35 -2.97 7.12
N ARG A 130 7.45 -2.85 5.78
CA ARG A 130 8.33 -3.71 4.97
C ARG A 130 9.83 -3.55 5.25
N ILE A 131 10.26 -2.42 5.81
CA ILE A 131 11.66 -2.16 6.16
C ILE A 131 11.93 -2.23 7.66
N ASP A 132 10.96 -2.75 8.42
CA ASP A 132 11.04 -2.95 9.87
C ASP A 132 11.19 -1.63 10.66
N ASP A 133 10.35 -0.65 10.31
CA ASP A 133 10.31 0.67 10.94
C ASP A 133 8.89 0.98 11.48
N PRO A 134 8.46 0.26 12.54
CA PRO A 134 7.10 0.37 13.08
C PRO A 134 6.81 1.72 13.74
N ASP A 135 7.82 2.38 14.31
CA ASP A 135 7.67 3.69 14.96
C ASP A 135 7.38 4.80 13.94
N HIS A 136 8.05 4.74 12.79
CA HIS A 136 7.73 5.64 11.70
C HIS A 136 6.38 5.33 11.07
N ALA A 137 6.00 4.04 10.95
CA ALA A 137 4.68 3.63 10.50
C ALA A 137 3.57 4.25 11.38
N GLU A 138 3.73 4.25 12.71
CA GLU A 138 2.81 4.86 13.65
C GLU A 138 2.70 6.39 13.47
N THR A 139 3.84 7.06 13.32
CA THR A 139 3.91 8.51 13.07
C THR A 139 3.16 8.88 11.78
N LEU A 140 3.34 8.11 10.73
CA LEU A 140 2.67 8.32 9.45
C LEU A 140 1.16 8.06 9.55
N LEU A 141 0.74 7.04 10.28
CA LEU A 141 -0.68 6.76 10.53
C LEU A 141 -1.36 7.89 11.32
N ALA A 142 -0.66 8.50 12.29
CA ALA A 142 -1.14 9.71 12.96
C ALA A 142 -1.39 10.84 11.96
N ARG A 143 -0.44 11.09 11.06
CA ARG A 143 -0.60 12.09 10.01
C ARG A 143 -1.75 11.78 9.04
N VAL A 144 -2.02 10.50 8.74
CA VAL A 144 -3.18 10.10 7.93
C VAL A 144 -4.50 10.46 8.61
N ARG A 145 -4.61 10.29 9.94
CA ARG A 145 -5.82 10.64 10.70
C ARG A 145 -6.12 12.13 10.67
N ASP A 146 -5.08 12.97 10.63
CA ASP A 146 -5.21 14.43 10.63
C ASP A 146 -5.60 15.00 9.25
N ILE A 147 -5.55 14.20 8.18
CA ILE A 147 -5.97 14.67 6.85
C ILE A 147 -7.48 14.82 6.82
N VAL A 148 -7.91 16.05 6.55
CA VAL A 148 -9.28 16.42 6.22
C VAL A 148 -9.33 16.83 4.75
N GLY A 149 -10.32 16.35 4.02
CA GLY A 149 -10.58 16.79 2.64
C GLY A 149 -11.95 17.43 2.54
N ASP A 150 -12.23 17.95 1.34
CA ASP A 150 -13.53 18.55 1.03
C ASP A 150 -14.63 17.49 0.78
N GLU A 151 -15.84 17.97 0.49
CA GLU A 151 -16.99 17.10 0.15
C GLU A 151 -16.70 16.21 -1.07
N ALA A 152 -16.02 16.75 -2.09
CA ALA A 152 -15.72 16.04 -3.33
C ALA A 152 -14.69 14.91 -3.11
N GLU A 153 -13.85 15.02 -2.09
CA GLU A 153 -12.86 14.01 -1.71
C GLU A 153 -13.36 13.00 -0.68
N ARG A 154 -14.49 13.27 0.00
CA ARG A 154 -14.99 12.45 1.12
C ARG A 154 -15.04 10.95 0.82
N GLY A 155 -15.63 10.56 -0.31
CA GLY A 155 -15.74 9.15 -0.71
C GLY A 155 -14.37 8.49 -0.92
N ARG A 156 -13.44 9.19 -1.59
CA ARG A 156 -12.08 8.69 -1.81
C ARG A 156 -11.31 8.54 -0.50
N LEU A 157 -11.45 9.52 0.39
CA LEU A 157 -10.82 9.46 1.70
C LEU A 157 -11.41 8.35 2.58
N ALA A 158 -12.69 8.00 2.42
CA ALA A 158 -13.29 6.89 3.17
C ALA A 158 -12.62 5.55 2.85
N ASP A 159 -12.45 5.23 1.56
CA ASP A 159 -11.75 4.02 1.10
C ASP A 159 -10.31 3.98 1.62
N THR A 160 -9.57 5.08 1.49
CA THR A 160 -8.17 5.15 1.92
C THR A 160 -8.03 5.11 3.45
N ARG A 161 -8.98 5.68 4.21
CA ARG A 161 -9.03 5.55 5.68
C ARG A 161 -9.33 4.12 6.12
N ALA A 162 -10.21 3.40 5.43
CA ALA A 162 -10.47 1.99 5.74
C ALA A 162 -9.18 1.15 5.59
N ARG A 163 -8.40 1.42 4.54
CA ARG A 163 -7.07 0.80 4.36
C ARG A 163 -6.08 1.19 5.45
N ALA A 164 -6.06 2.45 5.88
CA ALA A 164 -5.20 2.90 6.99
C ALA A 164 -5.56 2.19 8.31
N ALA A 165 -6.86 2.04 8.60
CA ALA A 165 -7.34 1.32 9.78
C ALA A 165 -6.98 -0.18 9.76
N GLU A 166 -6.89 -0.79 8.57
CA GLU A 166 -6.32 -2.13 8.42
C GLU A 166 -4.83 -2.16 8.77
N LEU A 167 -4.04 -1.21 8.25
CA LEU A 167 -2.60 -1.12 8.56
C LEU A 167 -2.34 -0.87 10.05
N GLU A 168 -3.19 -0.12 10.74
CA GLU A 168 -3.13 0.03 12.19
C GLU A 168 -3.34 -1.29 12.94
N ARG A 169 -4.18 -2.20 12.40
CA ARG A 169 -4.34 -3.54 12.98
C ARG A 169 -3.11 -4.40 12.71
N ASP A 170 -2.61 -4.37 11.47
CA ASP A 170 -1.43 -5.14 11.06
C ASP A 170 -0.18 -4.68 11.84
N LEU A 171 0.02 -3.37 12.06
CA LEU A 171 1.11 -2.80 12.86
C LEU A 171 1.04 -3.27 14.33
N ARG A 172 -0.15 -3.26 14.94
CA ARG A 172 -0.33 -3.76 16.31
C ARG A 172 0.03 -5.23 16.42
N ALA A 173 -0.35 -6.03 15.44
CA ALA A 173 -0.01 -7.45 15.40
C ALA A 173 1.48 -7.69 15.11
N HIS A 174 2.13 -6.85 14.30
CA HIS A 174 3.58 -6.89 14.08
C HIS A 174 4.36 -6.65 15.38
N ARG A 175 4.00 -5.62 16.15
CA ARG A 175 4.64 -5.34 17.45
C ARG A 175 4.39 -6.42 18.49
N ALA A 176 3.23 -7.08 18.47
CA ALA A 176 2.94 -8.17 19.38
C ALA A 176 3.87 -9.39 19.12
N ASP A 177 4.22 -9.66 17.87
CA ASP A 177 5.14 -10.74 17.51
C ASP A 177 6.61 -10.43 17.87
N GLU A 178 6.99 -9.16 17.86
CA GLU A 178 8.34 -8.69 18.25
C GLU A 178 8.57 -8.63 19.77
N ALA A 179 7.51 -8.78 20.56
CA ALA A 179 7.59 -8.88 22.02
C ALA A 179 7.44 -10.35 22.51
N PRO A 180 8.24 -11.33 22.05
CA PRO A 180 8.17 -12.66 22.61
C PRO A 180 8.89 -12.65 23.96
N ASP A 181 8.12 -12.76 25.02
CA ASP A 181 8.55 -12.99 26.41
C ASP A 181 9.38 -11.88 27.06
N GLY A 182 8.70 -11.07 27.89
CA GLY A 182 9.35 -10.43 29.02
C GLY A 182 10.00 -11.50 29.91
N TYR A 183 11.32 -11.41 30.06
CA TYR A 183 12.05 -12.18 31.05
C TYR A 183 11.55 -11.80 32.46
N PRO A 184 11.30 -12.77 33.37
CA PRO A 184 10.82 -12.50 34.72
C PRO A 184 11.81 -11.68 35.56
#